data_AF-A0A381W5R2-F1
#
_entry.id   AF-A0A381W5R2-F1
#
_cell.length_a   1.000
_cell.length_b   1.000
_cell.length_c   1.000
_cell.angle_alpha   90.00
_cell.angle_beta   90.00
_cell.angle_gamma   90.00
#
_symmetry.space_group_name_H-M   'P 1'
#
loop_
_entity.id
_entity.type
_entity.pdbx_description
1 polymer ?
#
loop_
_entity_poly.entity_id
_entity_poly.type
_entity_poly.pdbx_seq_one_letter_code
_entity_poly.pdbx_strand_id
1 'polypeptide(L)'
;MSGPTSPDEFQKQMQDFLQKQFKTFGTPGFAGAEPTGTVTQAKPEPARDDFDFSYKPRDVKTHLDRYVIKQEEAKKVLSVALCDHYNAVRQAFDGEEQGHYTKQNVMLIGPTGVGKTYLIRSIAELIGVPFVKADATKFSETGYVGGDVEDLVRDLVRQADGDVDRARYGIIYIDEIDKIASSSEQQGGRDVSGQGVQTTLLKLMEETEVPARSQHDMAGQIQAMMEGMRGGKKEGDTIN
;
A
#
# COMPACT_ATOMS: atom_id res chain seq x y z
N MET A 1 7.61 47.47 -24.05
CA MET A 1 6.18 47.18 -24.25
C MET A 1 5.66 46.59 -22.96
N SER A 2 4.67 47.26 -22.39
CA SER A 2 4.28 47.25 -20.98
C SER A 2 3.71 45.91 -20.51
N GLY A 3 4.08 45.47 -19.30
CA GLY A 3 3.52 44.28 -18.65
C GLY A 3 2.03 44.46 -18.32
N PRO A 4 1.28 43.35 -18.15
CA PRO A 4 -0.17 43.40 -17.95
C PRO A 4 -0.53 44.11 -16.65
N THR A 5 -1.45 45.07 -16.74
CA THR A 5 -1.84 45.96 -15.64
C THR A 5 -3.29 45.65 -15.25
N SER A 6 -3.57 44.42 -14.82
CA SER A 6 -4.66 44.04 -13.90
C SER A 6 -4.89 42.52 -13.89
N PRO A 7 -5.35 41.95 -12.77
CA PRO A 7 -5.73 40.53 -12.67
C PRO A 7 -6.81 40.09 -13.68
N ASP A 8 -7.70 41.00 -14.06
CA ASP A 8 -8.80 40.74 -14.99
C ASP A 8 -8.31 40.63 -16.44
N GLU A 9 -7.32 41.44 -16.83
CA GLU A 9 -6.68 41.32 -18.15
C GLU A 9 -5.92 40.01 -18.29
N PHE A 10 -5.25 39.55 -17.22
CA PHE A 10 -4.56 38.26 -17.21
C PHE A 10 -5.53 37.09 -17.35
N GLN A 11 -6.68 37.12 -16.65
CA GLN A 11 -7.73 36.10 -16.80
C GLN A 11 -8.29 36.06 -18.22
N LYS A 12 -8.53 37.23 -18.81
CA LYS A 12 -9.05 37.34 -20.19
C LYS A 12 -8.05 36.83 -21.21
N GLN A 13 -6.76 37.16 -21.02
CA GLN A 13 -5.68 36.71 -21.89
C GLN A 13 -5.44 35.20 -21.78
N MET A 14 -5.61 34.62 -20.58
CA MET A 14 -5.51 33.18 -20.35
C MET A 14 -6.73 32.42 -20.94
N GLN A 15 -7.93 32.97 -20.84
CA GLN A 15 -9.12 32.41 -21.51
C GLN A 15 -8.97 32.43 -23.04
N ASP A 16 -8.49 33.54 -23.62
CA ASP A 16 -8.25 33.66 -25.06
C ASP A 16 -7.14 32.70 -25.53
N PHE A 17 -6.11 32.48 -24.70
CA PHE A 17 -5.04 31.52 -24.98
C PHE A 17 -5.56 30.08 -24.98
N LEU A 18 -6.38 29.71 -23.98
CA LEU A 18 -6.99 28.38 -23.89
C LEU A 18 -7.99 28.13 -25.03
N GLN A 19 -8.80 29.12 -25.41
CA GLN A 19 -9.72 29.01 -26.55
C GLN A 19 -8.98 28.83 -27.88
N LYS A 20 -7.86 29.53 -28.08
CA LYS A 20 -7.02 29.35 -29.27
C LYS A 20 -6.36 27.98 -29.31
N GLN A 21 -5.88 27.46 -28.18
CA GLN A 21 -5.33 26.11 -28.09
C GLN A 21 -6.40 25.04 -28.41
N PHE A 22 -7.62 25.18 -27.89
CA PHE A 22 -8.73 24.28 -28.17
C PHE A 22 -9.21 24.30 -29.63
N LYS A 23 -9.06 25.44 -30.33
CA LYS A 23 -9.34 25.52 -31.78
C LYS A 23 -8.18 25.01 -32.65
N THR A 24 -6.96 24.99 -32.13
CA THR A 24 -5.76 24.60 -32.91
C THR A 24 -5.52 23.09 -32.84
N PHE A 25 -5.86 22.44 -31.73
CA PHE A 25 -5.89 20.99 -31.61
C PHE A 25 -7.31 20.49 -31.90
N GLY A 26 -7.54 20.12 -33.16
CA GLY A 26 -8.83 19.63 -33.64
C GLY A 26 -9.41 18.50 -32.78
N THR A 27 -10.71 18.59 -32.54
CA THR A 27 -11.57 17.55 -31.99
C THR A 27 -11.67 16.38 -33.00
N PRO A 28 -11.43 15.11 -32.60
CA PRO A 28 -12.00 13.97 -33.30
C PRO A 28 -13.50 13.95 -32.98
N GLY A 29 -14.32 13.94 -34.02
CA GLY A 29 -15.75 14.18 -33.92
C GLY A 29 -16.54 13.10 -33.19
N PHE A 30 -17.68 13.51 -32.63
CA PHE A 30 -18.86 12.67 -32.45
C PHE A 30 -20.10 13.50 -32.75
N ALA A 31 -20.88 13.03 -33.73
CA ALA A 31 -22.14 13.61 -34.16
C ALA A 31 -23.30 13.12 -33.27
N GLY A 32 -24.21 14.05 -33.01
CA GLY A 32 -25.60 13.93 -32.52
C GLY A 32 -26.15 12.63 -31.95
N ALA A 33 -26.61 12.71 -30.70
CA ALA A 33 -27.83 12.04 -30.23
C ALA A 33 -28.50 12.88 -29.11
N GLU A 34 -29.81 13.06 -29.22
CA GLU A 34 -30.72 13.78 -28.32
C GLU A 34 -30.94 13.09 -26.96
N PRO A 35 -31.51 13.79 -25.95
CA PRO A 35 -31.38 13.40 -24.55
C PRO A 35 -32.40 12.33 -24.19
N THR A 36 -31.93 11.11 -23.90
CA THR A 36 -32.71 10.10 -23.20
C THR A 36 -32.23 10.02 -21.76
N GLY A 37 -33.17 10.06 -20.82
CA GLY A 37 -32.93 10.21 -19.38
C GLY A 37 -31.81 9.30 -18.87
N THR A 38 -30.82 9.92 -18.24
CA THR A 38 -29.74 9.22 -17.56
C THR A 38 -30.31 8.53 -16.33
N VAL A 39 -30.67 7.26 -16.49
CA VAL A 39 -30.54 6.29 -15.40
C VAL A 39 -29.07 6.32 -15.02
N THR A 40 -28.78 6.87 -13.84
CA THR A 40 -27.45 6.76 -13.22
C THR A 40 -27.16 5.28 -13.05
N GLN A 41 -26.49 4.68 -14.04
CA GLN A 41 -25.86 3.39 -13.85
C GLN A 41 -24.76 3.63 -12.83
N ALA A 42 -25.05 3.24 -11.59
CA ALA A 42 -24.05 3.12 -10.56
C ALA A 42 -22.89 2.31 -11.16
N LYS A 43 -21.69 2.90 -11.15
CA LYS A 43 -20.44 2.19 -11.39
C LYS A 43 -20.55 0.87 -10.61
N PRO A 44 -20.35 -0.30 -11.24
CA PRO A 44 -20.40 -1.55 -10.49
C PRO A 44 -19.44 -1.40 -9.33
N GLU A 45 -19.96 -1.50 -8.11
CA GLU A 45 -19.11 -1.65 -6.93
C GLU A 45 -18.14 -2.78 -7.27
N PRO A 46 -16.82 -2.58 -7.10
CA PRO A 46 -15.88 -3.66 -7.32
C PRO A 46 -16.41 -4.83 -6.50
N ALA A 47 -16.63 -5.97 -7.17
CA ALA A 47 -17.00 -7.19 -6.50
C ALA A 47 -16.00 -7.36 -5.36
N ARG A 48 -16.49 -7.34 -4.11
CA ARG A 48 -15.67 -7.64 -2.96
C ARG A 48 -15.02 -8.98 -3.29
N ASP A 49 -13.71 -8.99 -3.49
CA ASP A 49 -12.97 -10.24 -3.56
C ASP A 49 -13.20 -10.85 -2.16
N ASP A 50 -14.13 -11.81 -2.08
CA ASP A 50 -14.53 -12.46 -0.84
C ASP A 50 -13.29 -13.20 -0.32
N PHE A 51 -12.50 -12.52 0.51
CA PHE A 51 -11.38 -13.08 1.21
C PHE A 51 -11.89 -14.16 2.17
N ASP A 52 -12.02 -15.39 1.68
CA ASP A 52 -12.44 -16.55 2.47
C ASP A 52 -11.21 -17.36 2.91
N PHE A 53 -10.65 -16.96 4.05
CA PHE A 53 -9.62 -17.76 4.72
C PHE A 53 -10.26 -18.91 5.51
N SER A 54 -10.10 -20.13 5.00
CA SER A 54 -10.62 -21.36 5.64
C SER A 54 -9.54 -22.42 5.93
N TYR A 55 -8.26 -22.06 5.78
CA TYR A 55 -7.15 -22.98 6.03
C TYR A 55 -6.96 -23.26 7.51
N LYS A 56 -6.64 -24.50 7.85
CA LYS A 56 -6.15 -24.86 9.19
C LYS A 56 -4.62 -24.81 9.22
N PRO A 57 -3.99 -24.64 10.40
CA PRO A 57 -2.52 -24.63 10.50
C PRO A 57 -1.85 -25.88 9.91
N ARG A 58 -2.53 -27.03 9.96
CA ARG A 58 -2.03 -28.27 9.34
C ARG A 58 -1.99 -28.19 7.81
N ASP A 59 -2.96 -27.52 7.20
CA ASP A 59 -3.05 -27.39 5.74
C ASP A 59 -1.95 -26.47 5.23
N VAL A 60 -1.74 -25.33 5.91
CA VAL A 60 -0.64 -24.40 5.62
C VAL A 60 0.71 -25.09 5.77
N LYS A 61 0.95 -25.81 6.88
CA LYS A 61 2.20 -26.57 7.08
C LYS A 61 2.40 -27.60 5.98
N THR A 62 1.36 -28.37 5.64
CA THR A 62 1.43 -29.41 4.60
C THR A 62 1.75 -28.80 3.24
N HIS A 63 1.20 -27.62 2.93
CA HIS A 63 1.57 -26.89 1.72
C HIS A 63 3.07 -26.55 1.72
N LEU A 64 3.57 -25.96 2.82
CA LEU A 64 4.97 -25.55 2.96
C LEU A 64 5.93 -26.75 2.92
N ASP A 65 5.53 -27.90 3.47
CA ASP A 65 6.31 -29.14 3.48
C ASP A 65 6.66 -29.62 2.06
N ARG A 66 5.88 -29.26 1.03
CA ARG A 66 6.15 -29.62 -0.37
C ARG A 66 7.33 -28.87 -0.99
N TYR A 67 7.63 -27.68 -0.48
CA TYR A 67 8.61 -26.78 -1.10
C TYR A 67 9.79 -26.44 -0.18
N VAL A 68 9.59 -26.43 1.13
CA VAL A 68 10.61 -26.10 2.13
C VAL A 68 10.95 -27.31 2.98
N ILE A 69 12.14 -27.85 2.72
CA ILE A 69 12.66 -29.04 3.38
C ILE A 69 13.26 -28.64 4.74
N LYS A 70 12.96 -29.43 5.78
CA LYS A 70 13.26 -29.12 7.20
C LYS A 70 12.53 -27.85 7.65
N GLN A 71 13.09 -27.07 8.58
CA GLN A 71 12.44 -25.88 9.15
C GLN A 71 11.08 -26.18 9.80
N GLU A 72 10.96 -27.34 10.47
CA GLU A 72 9.68 -27.80 11.04
C GLU A 72 9.09 -26.82 12.05
N GLU A 73 9.93 -26.22 12.87
CA GLU A 73 9.53 -25.26 13.88
C GLU A 73 9.03 -23.95 13.24
N ALA A 74 9.81 -23.36 12.33
CA ALA A 74 9.38 -22.18 11.57
C ALA A 74 8.07 -22.40 10.79
N LYS A 75 7.92 -23.53 10.07
CA LYS A 75 6.68 -23.86 9.35
C LYS A 75 5.49 -23.98 10.30
N LYS A 76 5.66 -24.62 11.46
CA LYS A 76 4.61 -24.76 12.47
C LYS A 76 4.20 -23.40 13.04
N VAL A 77 5.17 -22.58 13.47
CA VAL A 77 4.91 -21.27 14.08
C VAL A 77 4.21 -20.35 13.09
N LEU A 78 4.72 -20.24 11.86
CA LEU A 78 4.10 -19.44 10.80
C LEU A 78 2.66 -19.89 10.53
N SER A 79 2.45 -21.20 10.39
CA SER A 79 1.12 -21.73 10.10
C SER A 79 0.10 -21.39 11.18
N VAL A 80 0.49 -21.40 12.46
CA VAL A 80 -0.38 -21.01 13.57
C VAL A 80 -0.63 -19.51 13.56
N ALA A 81 0.43 -18.70 13.55
CA ALA A 81 0.33 -17.23 13.61
C ALA A 81 -0.53 -16.65 12.49
N LEU A 82 -0.40 -17.18 11.27
CA LEU A 82 -1.19 -16.73 10.12
C LEU A 82 -2.65 -17.15 10.20
N CYS A 83 -2.91 -18.38 10.65
CA CYS A 83 -4.30 -18.81 10.83
C CYS A 83 -4.98 -17.98 11.91
N ASP A 84 -4.31 -17.73 13.04
CA ASP A 84 -4.84 -16.86 14.09
C ASP A 84 -5.09 -15.45 13.56
N HIS A 85 -4.13 -14.89 12.80
CA HIS A 85 -4.26 -13.57 12.20
C HIS A 85 -5.47 -13.46 11.28
N TYR A 86 -5.61 -14.35 10.30
CA TYR A 86 -6.70 -14.25 9.32
C TYR A 86 -8.06 -14.69 9.87
N ASN A 87 -8.09 -15.54 10.90
CA ASN A 87 -9.32 -15.80 11.65
C ASN A 87 -9.79 -14.55 12.39
N ALA A 88 -8.87 -13.81 13.04
CA ALA A 88 -9.21 -12.53 13.66
C ALA A 88 -9.70 -11.53 12.60
N VAL A 89 -8.97 -11.34 11.51
CA VAL A 89 -9.39 -10.46 10.39
C VAL A 89 -10.82 -10.77 9.92
N ARG A 90 -11.15 -12.05 9.74
CA ARG A 90 -12.51 -12.47 9.36
C ARG A 90 -13.55 -12.09 10.41
N GLN A 91 -13.28 -12.35 11.69
CA GLN A 91 -14.19 -11.97 12.79
C GLN A 91 -14.43 -10.45 12.88
N ALA A 92 -13.39 -9.64 12.62
CA ALA A 92 -13.55 -8.18 12.53
C ALA A 92 -14.55 -7.79 11.44
N PHE A 93 -14.49 -8.47 10.29
CA PHE A 93 -15.37 -8.20 9.17
C PHE A 93 -16.82 -8.63 9.44
N ASP A 94 -17.00 -9.75 10.13
CA ASP A 94 -18.31 -10.26 10.56
C ASP A 94 -18.95 -9.40 11.67
N GLY A 95 -18.23 -8.38 12.16
CA GLY A 95 -18.69 -7.47 13.21
C GLY A 95 -18.73 -8.13 14.59
N GLU A 96 -18.02 -9.25 14.77
CA GLU A 96 -17.89 -9.91 16.05
C GLU A 96 -16.97 -9.08 16.96
N GLU A 97 -17.28 -9.01 18.26
CA GLU A 97 -16.37 -8.40 19.23
C GLU A 97 -15.06 -9.15 19.23
N GLN A 98 -14.04 -8.54 18.62
CA GLN A 98 -12.68 -8.94 18.87
C GLN A 98 -12.42 -8.67 20.34
N GLY A 99 -12.12 -9.72 21.11
CA GLY A 99 -11.63 -9.55 22.47
C GLY A 99 -10.27 -8.84 22.48
N HIS A 100 -9.36 -9.28 23.33
CA HIS A 100 -7.99 -8.75 23.33
C HIS A 100 -7.14 -9.38 22.22
N TYR A 101 -7.49 -9.15 20.94
CA TYR A 101 -6.62 -9.50 19.82
C TYR A 101 -5.53 -8.44 19.66
N THR A 102 -4.29 -8.88 19.51
CA THR A 102 -3.15 -8.00 19.24
C THR A 102 -2.46 -8.54 18.00
N LYS A 103 -2.16 -7.65 17.04
CA LYS A 103 -1.49 -8.01 15.78
C LYS A 103 -0.18 -8.75 16.07
N GLN A 104 -0.09 -9.98 15.57
CA GLN A 104 1.08 -10.83 15.74
C GLN A 104 2.09 -10.60 14.61
N ASN A 105 3.05 -9.71 14.83
CA ASN A 105 4.18 -9.56 13.92
C ASN A 105 5.18 -10.72 14.11
N VAL A 106 5.71 -11.28 13.02
CA VAL A 106 6.62 -12.43 13.07
C VAL A 106 8.05 -12.03 12.70
N MET A 107 9.01 -12.39 13.55
CA MET A 107 10.45 -12.26 13.26
C MET A 107 11.06 -13.62 12.94
N LEU A 108 11.57 -13.79 11.72
CA LEU A 108 12.23 -15.02 11.28
C LEU A 108 13.74 -14.91 11.41
N ILE A 109 14.32 -15.70 12.32
CA ILE A 109 15.77 -15.73 12.57
C ILE A 109 16.35 -17.00 11.96
N GLY A 110 17.44 -16.85 11.21
CA GLY A 110 18.22 -17.99 10.70
C GLY A 110 19.27 -17.58 9.69
N PRO A 111 20.18 -18.48 9.30
CA PRO A 111 21.24 -18.21 8.34
C PRO A 111 20.71 -17.77 6.96
N THR A 112 21.58 -17.20 6.13
CA THR A 112 21.25 -16.93 4.73
C THR A 112 21.01 -18.23 3.96
N GLY A 113 20.15 -18.20 2.95
CA GLY A 113 19.89 -19.36 2.09
C GLY A 113 19.03 -20.51 2.65
N VAL A 114 18.52 -20.41 3.89
CA VAL A 114 17.68 -21.47 4.49
C VAL A 114 16.20 -21.45 4.07
N GLY A 115 15.82 -20.53 3.17
CA GLY A 115 14.46 -20.46 2.63
C GLY A 115 13.50 -19.48 3.34
N LYS A 116 13.99 -18.57 4.19
CA LYS A 116 13.14 -17.58 4.91
C LYS A 116 12.21 -16.79 3.96
N THR A 117 12.79 -16.14 2.95
CA THR A 117 12.03 -15.38 1.95
C THR A 117 11.05 -16.26 1.19
N TYR A 118 11.46 -17.49 0.86
CA TYR A 118 10.64 -18.41 0.08
C TYR A 118 9.43 -18.90 0.89
N LEU A 119 9.62 -19.19 2.18
CA LEU A 119 8.53 -19.55 3.10
C LEU A 119 7.42 -18.50 3.09
N ILE A 120 7.78 -17.23 3.29
CA ILE A 120 6.80 -16.15 3.37
C ILE A 120 6.10 -15.91 2.03
N ARG A 121 6.85 -15.97 0.92
CA ARG A 121 6.25 -15.86 -0.43
C ARG A 121 5.24 -16.98 -0.70
N SER A 122 5.63 -18.23 -0.44
CA SER A 122 4.76 -19.40 -0.66
C SER A 122 3.48 -19.34 0.18
N ILE A 123 3.56 -18.79 1.38
CA ILE A 123 2.40 -18.52 2.23
C ILE A 123 1.48 -17.47 1.60
N ALA A 124 2.03 -16.33 1.17
CA ALA A 124 1.22 -15.27 0.58
C ALA A 124 0.49 -15.75 -0.68
N GLU A 125 1.18 -16.54 -1.52
CA GLU A 125 0.61 -17.18 -2.71
C GLU A 125 -0.49 -18.20 -2.35
N LEU A 126 -0.32 -18.99 -1.28
CA LEU A 126 -1.34 -19.93 -0.82
C LEU A 126 -2.62 -19.22 -0.35
N ILE A 127 -2.45 -18.10 0.34
CA ILE A 127 -3.55 -17.33 0.94
C ILE A 127 -4.22 -16.42 -0.10
N GLY A 128 -3.49 -15.98 -1.14
CA GLY A 128 -4.04 -15.15 -2.22
C GLY A 128 -4.10 -13.66 -1.88
N VAL A 129 -3.26 -13.19 -0.96
CA VAL A 129 -3.23 -11.79 -0.49
C VAL A 129 -2.14 -10.96 -1.17
N PRO A 130 -2.30 -9.62 -1.23
CA PRO A 130 -1.24 -8.73 -1.70
C PRO A 130 0.06 -8.95 -0.92
N PHE A 131 1.19 -8.96 -1.61
CA PHE A 131 2.49 -9.24 -0.99
C PHE A 131 3.54 -8.22 -1.42
N VAL A 132 4.17 -7.58 -0.45
CA VAL A 132 5.30 -6.67 -0.67
C VAL A 132 6.53 -7.21 0.04
N LYS A 133 7.62 -7.35 -0.72
CA LYS A 133 8.95 -7.62 -0.19
C LYS A 133 9.79 -6.35 -0.29
N ALA A 134 10.42 -5.96 0.81
CA ALA A 134 11.44 -4.94 0.83
C ALA A 134 12.70 -5.38 1.58
N ASP A 135 13.76 -4.62 1.37
CA ASP A 135 15.04 -4.76 2.04
C ASP A 135 15.22 -3.56 2.98
N ALA A 136 15.50 -3.83 4.26
CA ALA A 136 15.60 -2.79 5.27
C ALA A 136 16.70 -1.76 4.97
N THR A 137 17.75 -2.15 4.25
CA THR A 137 18.89 -1.27 3.90
C THR A 137 18.52 -0.15 2.92
N LYS A 138 17.37 -0.25 2.26
CA LYS A 138 16.90 0.73 1.27
C LYS A 138 16.19 1.92 1.91
N PHE A 139 15.81 1.83 3.17
CA PHE A 139 15.07 2.89 3.87
C PHE A 139 16.02 3.90 4.51
N SER A 140 15.55 5.13 4.65
CA SER A 140 16.27 6.20 5.37
C SER A 140 15.28 7.05 6.16
N GLU A 141 15.71 7.63 7.29
CA GLU A 141 14.83 8.43 8.17
C GLU A 141 14.16 9.60 7.45
N THR A 142 14.89 10.29 6.57
CA THR A 142 14.40 11.50 5.91
C THR A 142 13.69 11.24 4.58
N GLY A 143 13.69 9.99 4.09
CA GLY A 143 13.20 9.64 2.75
C GLY A 143 13.93 10.37 1.60
N TYR A 144 15.02 11.10 1.88
CA TYR A 144 15.67 11.99 0.92
C TYR A 144 16.81 11.30 0.15
N VAL A 145 17.43 10.27 0.74
CA VAL A 145 18.54 9.48 0.12
C VAL A 145 18.23 7.97 0.12
N GLY A 146 16.99 7.59 0.42
CA GLY A 146 16.48 6.22 0.44
C GLY A 146 14.95 6.22 0.37
N GLY A 147 14.34 5.04 0.24
CA GLY A 147 12.88 4.91 0.23
C GLY A 147 12.25 5.30 1.56
N ASP A 148 10.99 5.71 1.53
CA ASP A 148 10.17 5.89 2.73
C ASP A 148 9.58 4.53 3.15
N VAL A 149 9.54 4.27 4.45
CA VAL A 149 8.95 3.05 5.01
C VAL A 149 7.44 3.00 4.74
N GLU A 150 6.76 4.15 4.71
CA GLU A 150 5.34 4.23 4.35
C GLU A 150 5.03 3.80 2.91
N ASP A 151 6.03 3.84 2.02
CA ASP A 151 5.87 3.36 0.64
C ASP A 151 5.58 1.85 0.60
N LEU A 152 5.90 1.10 1.65
CA LEU A 152 5.52 -0.31 1.77
C LEU A 152 4.01 -0.52 1.70
N VAL A 153 3.25 0.35 2.38
CA VAL A 153 1.78 0.29 2.40
C VAL A 153 1.22 0.71 1.04
N ARG A 154 1.81 1.76 0.44
CA ARG A 154 1.43 2.23 -0.91
C ARG A 154 1.71 1.16 -1.97
N ASP A 155 2.82 0.46 -1.86
CA ASP A 155 3.15 -0.66 -2.73
C ASP A 155 2.17 -1.82 -2.54
N LEU A 156 1.65 -2.04 -1.33
CA LEU A 156 0.65 -3.07 -1.05
C LEU A 156 -0.69 -2.75 -1.73
N VAL A 157 -1.11 -1.49 -1.71
CA VAL A 157 -2.27 -0.99 -2.46
C VAL A 157 -2.08 -1.20 -3.96
N ARG A 158 -0.88 -0.91 -4.47
CA ARG A 158 -0.57 -1.16 -5.88
C ARG A 158 -0.64 -2.65 -6.23
N GLN A 159 -0.19 -3.54 -5.34
CA GLN A 159 -0.33 -4.99 -5.50
C GLN A 159 -1.79 -5.47 -5.40
N ALA A 160 -2.65 -4.67 -4.79
CA ALA A 160 -4.09 -4.89 -4.71
C ALA A 160 -4.87 -4.18 -5.84
N ASP A 161 -4.20 -3.73 -6.90
CA ASP A 161 -4.81 -3.00 -8.03
C ASP A 161 -5.60 -1.73 -7.61
N GLY A 162 -5.18 -1.09 -6.52
CA GLY A 162 -5.85 0.09 -5.97
C GLY A 162 -6.98 -0.21 -4.99
N ASP A 163 -7.25 -1.47 -4.69
CA ASP A 163 -8.23 -1.88 -3.68
C ASP A 163 -7.63 -1.76 -2.26
N VAL A 164 -8.09 -0.75 -1.52
CA VAL A 164 -7.65 -0.46 -0.16
C VAL A 164 -8.08 -1.55 0.81
N ASP A 165 -9.30 -2.09 0.67
CA ASP A 165 -9.81 -3.12 1.57
C ASP A 165 -9.01 -4.41 1.39
N ARG A 166 -8.73 -4.78 0.13
CA ARG A 166 -7.86 -5.91 -0.16
C ARG A 166 -6.42 -5.70 0.33
N ALA A 167 -5.89 -4.49 0.24
CA ALA A 167 -4.55 -4.17 0.72
C ALA A 167 -4.38 -4.33 2.24
N ARG A 168 -5.43 -4.08 3.03
CA ARG A 168 -5.41 -4.27 4.50
C ARG A 168 -5.13 -5.72 4.93
N TYR A 169 -5.38 -6.69 4.05
CA TYR A 169 -5.11 -8.12 4.29
C TYR A 169 -3.73 -8.57 3.81
N GLY A 170 -2.95 -7.65 3.22
CA GLY A 170 -1.69 -7.96 2.59
C GLY A 170 -0.56 -8.26 3.60
N ILE A 171 0.49 -8.90 3.09
CA ILE A 171 1.69 -9.26 3.84
C ILE A 171 2.84 -8.36 3.41
N ILE A 172 3.45 -7.69 4.39
CA ILE A 172 4.72 -6.97 4.23
C ILE A 172 5.85 -7.83 4.79
N TYR A 173 6.83 -8.16 3.97
CA TYR A 173 8.05 -8.87 4.36
C TYR A 173 9.26 -7.96 4.24
N ILE A 174 9.97 -7.76 5.36
CA ILE A 174 11.18 -6.95 5.44
C ILE A 174 12.37 -7.88 5.62
N ASP A 175 13.28 -7.89 4.64
CA ASP A 175 14.55 -8.63 4.66
C ASP A 175 15.67 -7.75 5.23
N GLU A 176 16.79 -8.37 5.60
CA GLU A 176 18.02 -7.69 6.07
C GLU A 176 17.82 -6.74 7.27
N ILE A 177 16.85 -7.02 8.15
CA ILE A 177 16.58 -6.21 9.34
C ILE A 177 17.79 -6.12 10.29
N ASP A 178 18.68 -7.10 10.26
CA ASP A 178 19.92 -7.11 11.03
C ASP A 178 20.85 -5.95 10.65
N LYS A 179 20.79 -5.46 9.41
CA LYS A 179 21.65 -4.38 8.90
C LYS A 179 21.31 -3.01 9.45
N ILE A 180 20.06 -2.79 9.84
CA ILE A 180 19.63 -1.53 10.46
C ILE A 180 19.74 -1.57 11.99
N ALA A 181 20.09 -2.72 12.57
CA ALA A 181 20.27 -2.90 14.01
C ALA A 181 21.73 -2.68 14.49
N SER A 182 22.72 -2.79 13.61
CA SER A 182 24.14 -2.94 13.99
C SER A 182 24.94 -1.64 14.23
N SER A 183 24.29 -0.51 14.51
CA SER A 183 24.92 0.80 14.35
C SER A 183 25.40 1.48 15.64
N SER A 184 25.35 0.82 16.81
CA SER A 184 25.51 1.51 18.10
C SER A 184 26.86 1.36 18.84
N GLU A 185 27.83 0.54 18.39
CA GLU A 185 29.01 0.25 19.24
C GLU A 185 30.38 0.78 18.80
N GLN A 186 30.61 1.21 17.55
CA GLN A 186 32.00 1.46 17.10
C GLN A 186 32.39 2.84 16.56
N GLN A 187 31.48 3.78 16.32
CA GLN A 187 31.88 5.12 15.87
C GLN A 187 31.07 6.20 16.59
N GLY A 188 31.78 7.09 17.30
CA GLY A 188 31.24 8.22 18.07
C GLY A 188 30.56 9.32 17.24
N GLY A 189 29.85 8.98 16.18
CA GLY A 189 28.86 9.82 15.52
C GLY A 189 27.46 9.46 16.03
N ARG A 190 26.55 10.43 16.14
CA ARG A 190 25.13 10.13 16.33
C ARG A 190 24.66 9.26 15.17
N ASP A 191 24.13 8.09 15.48
CA ASP A 191 23.60 7.17 14.49
C ASP A 191 22.19 7.61 14.10
N VAL A 192 22.11 8.47 13.09
CA VAL A 192 20.85 9.10 12.66
C VAL A 192 20.10 8.20 11.67
N SER A 193 20.78 7.26 11.00
CA SER A 193 20.20 6.47 9.91
C SER A 193 19.45 5.22 10.40
N GLY A 194 20.08 4.36 11.20
CA GLY A 194 19.50 3.07 11.59
C GLY A 194 18.33 3.20 12.57
N GLN A 195 18.52 4.00 13.63
CA GLN A 195 17.47 4.25 14.63
C GLN A 195 16.26 4.99 14.05
N GLY A 196 16.48 5.91 13.10
CA GLY A 196 15.39 6.61 12.41
C GLY A 196 14.49 5.65 11.63
N VAL A 197 15.08 4.71 10.88
CA VAL A 197 14.31 3.68 10.16
C VAL A 197 13.53 2.79 11.12
N GLN A 198 14.14 2.34 12.23
CA GLN A 198 13.45 1.55 13.25
C GLN A 198 12.25 2.31 13.85
N THR A 199 12.41 3.60 14.11
CA THR A 199 11.33 4.45 14.64
C THR A 199 10.17 4.56 13.67
N THR A 200 10.44 4.70 12.36
CA THR A 200 9.38 4.73 11.35
C THR A 200 8.71 3.36 11.18
N LEU A 201 9.46 2.26 11.28
CA LEU A 201 8.89 0.91 11.27
C LEU A 201 7.95 0.67 12.45
N LEU A 202 8.23 1.21 13.63
CA LEU A 202 7.33 1.13 14.77
C LEU A 202 5.97 1.76 14.46
N LYS A 203 5.93 2.89 13.74
CA LYS A 203 4.67 3.51 13.32
C LYS A 203 3.82 2.56 12.47
N LEU A 204 4.42 1.76 11.58
CA LEU A 204 3.69 0.76 10.80
C LEU A 204 3.24 -0.47 11.61
N MET A 205 3.93 -0.75 12.72
CA MET A 205 3.57 -1.84 13.63
C MET A 205 2.49 -1.43 14.62
N GLU A 206 2.44 -0.15 14.96
CA GLU A 206 1.37 0.52 15.71
C GLU A 206 0.19 0.86 14.78
N GLU A 207 -1.00 1.05 15.34
CA GLU A 207 -2.22 1.39 14.60
C GLU A 207 -2.15 2.81 13.99
N THR A 208 -1.32 2.99 12.97
CA THR A 208 -1.13 4.27 12.29
C THR A 208 -1.87 4.30 10.96
N GLU A 209 -2.66 5.35 10.75
CA GLU A 209 -3.28 5.64 9.47
C GLU A 209 -2.26 6.19 8.46
N VAL A 210 -1.96 5.41 7.42
CA VAL A 210 -1.11 5.81 6.30
C VAL A 210 -1.98 6.28 5.14
N PRO A 211 -1.78 7.49 4.58
CA PRO A 211 -2.52 7.93 3.41
C PRO A 211 -2.19 7.03 2.21
N ALA A 212 -3.23 6.51 1.56
CA ALA A 212 -3.13 5.63 0.40
C ALA A 212 -2.43 6.27 -0.81
N ARG A 213 -2.23 7.60 -0.78
CA ARG A 213 -1.54 8.39 -1.81
C ARG A 213 -0.34 9.11 -1.19
N SER A 214 0.80 9.09 -1.89
CA SER A 214 1.98 9.85 -1.48
C SER A 214 1.76 11.35 -1.68
N GLN A 215 2.25 12.16 -0.75
CA GLN A 215 2.27 13.63 -0.91
C GLN A 215 3.14 14.08 -2.11
N HIS A 216 4.05 13.23 -2.60
CA HIS A 216 4.98 13.55 -3.68
C HIS A 216 4.57 13.03 -5.06
N ASP A 217 3.45 12.30 -5.18
CA ASP A 217 2.99 11.79 -6.46
C ASP A 217 2.26 12.88 -7.27
N MET A 218 2.98 13.52 -8.21
CA MET A 218 2.41 14.52 -9.11
C MET A 218 1.30 13.96 -10.00
N ALA A 219 1.33 12.66 -10.35
CA ALA A 219 0.27 12.04 -11.14
C ALA A 219 -0.99 11.86 -10.29
N GLY A 220 -0.83 11.37 -9.04
CA GLY A 220 -1.91 11.31 -8.05
C GLY A 220 -2.51 12.69 -7.72
N GLN A 221 -1.69 13.74 -7.66
CA GLN A 221 -2.15 15.12 -7.47
C GLN A 221 -2.95 15.65 -8.67
N ILE A 222 -2.47 15.44 -9.90
CA ILE A 222 -3.17 15.85 -11.13
C ILE A 222 -4.50 15.10 -11.26
N GLN A 223 -4.52 13.80 -10.94
CA GLN A 223 -5.74 13.01 -10.95
C GLN A 223 -6.73 13.47 -9.87
N ALA A 224 -6.27 13.76 -8.65
CA ALA A 224 -7.10 14.35 -7.59
C ALA A 224 -7.64 15.73 -7.97
N MET A 225 -6.85 16.54 -8.67
CA MET A 225 -7.28 17.86 -9.16
C MET A 225 -8.35 17.74 -10.27
N MET A 226 -8.20 16.77 -11.18
CA MET A 226 -9.23 16.48 -12.20
C MET A 226 -10.51 15.86 -11.62
N GLU A 227 -10.38 15.00 -10.61
CA GLU A 227 -11.51 14.38 -9.91
C GLU A 227 -12.26 15.39 -9.03
N GLY A 228 -11.55 16.31 -8.38
CA GLY A 228 -12.13 17.42 -7.60
C GLY A 228 -12.92 18.42 -8.46
N MET A 229 -12.50 18.66 -9.71
CA MET A 229 -13.27 19.47 -10.67
C MET A 229 -14.58 18.80 -11.12
N ARG A 230 -14.71 17.48 -10.96
CA ARG A 230 -15.93 16.71 -11.30
C ARG A 230 -16.95 16.61 -10.16
N GLY A 231 -16.72 17.28 -9.03
CA GLY A 231 -17.73 17.45 -7.97
C GLY A 231 -17.91 16.27 -6.99
N GLY A 232 -16.99 15.30 -6.98
CA GLY A 232 -17.01 14.20 -6.00
C GLY A 232 -16.17 14.54 -4.78
N LYS A 233 -16.81 14.78 -3.64
CA LYS A 233 -16.13 14.81 -2.33
C LYS A 233 -15.86 13.35 -1.92
N LYS A 234 -14.60 12.97 -1.68
CA LYS A 234 -14.26 11.70 -1.03
C LYS A 234 -13.33 11.94 0.15
N GLU A 235 -13.65 11.24 1.24
CA GLU A 235 -12.84 11.10 2.46
C GLU A 235 -11.44 10.60 2.09
N GLY A 236 -10.43 11.05 2.85
CA GLY A 236 -9.06 10.63 2.63
C GLY A 236 -8.95 9.12 2.85
N ASP A 237 -8.61 8.37 1.80
CA ASP A 237 -8.32 6.94 1.93
C ASP A 237 -7.05 6.78 2.78
N THR A 238 -7.23 6.46 4.05
CA THR A 238 -6.16 6.02 4.95
C THR A 238 -6.23 4.51 5.15
N ILE A 239 -5.06 3.91 5.36
CA ILE A 239 -4.86 2.47 5.49
C ILE A 239 -4.15 2.21 6.81
N ASN A 240 -4.65 1.24 7.57
CA ASN A 240 -4.08 0.71 8.80
C ASN A 240 -3.82 -0.80 8.59
#